data_AF-A0A7S0A4Z1-F1
#
_entry.id   AF-A0A7S0A4Z1-F1
#
_cell.length_a   1.000
_cell.length_b   1.000
_cell.length_c   1.000
_cell.angle_alpha   90.00
_cell.angle_beta   90.00
_cell.angle_gamma   90.00
#
_symmetry.space_group_name_H-M   'P 1'
#
loop_
_entity.id
_entity.type
_entity.pdbx_description
1 polymer ?
#
loop_
_entity_poly.entity_id
_entity_poly.type
_entity_poly.pdbx_seq_one_letter_code
_entity_poly.pdbx_strand_id
1 'polypeptide(L)'
;NAASNFFSKISGGSISVIRSRDNHLICEHIGILHSLSFYFTSVAFYVSNYLIDISVYLYVFIFIVFTLANIDLGRLSALGSTFSTEWIVSMGIVSLFPQLFEMVLEFGCVHAVREVLRGFTAATFFFIFQNKNIASAMRLGTMTGIAKYFFTGRPMANQHQTWKDCYVTYWKSHYKPAFELIMAYIIYIVLVSQTFQGKLPMLLVFISFLSWIITPIIFSPFPRLSLLEQDIREFNSFINGRAGMKEEDIPEVLERGRHGRVRTLYECGLADEVSIWAETPLFVLVLYTLMRVVICTYIMVSLPSEILDYLWVYLVVLSLQWVLILGFFATGLSNIFLSISIMVWLIVLPFGYWVHGARAGGLDRLPEYVVSLAVFLYVLGLAKQFMLVGCRAVHTLRLRWCCQKADQKEATKRLQKSIRMGYVFFFVHQLNVLRGYLVLIANVLTSLVLILLDVCNIHTWWLLNSEASRIQNKNLQMEAYADLESRTHASSPRSSWSPRDVVSTWRSERMNTARSSARSSSASRA
;
A
#
# COMPACT_ATOMS: atom_id res chain seq x y z
N ASN A 1 -3.45 -4.73 11.43
CA ASN A 1 -2.70 -3.75 12.24
C ASN A 1 -3.59 -2.70 12.86
N ALA A 2 -3.55 -2.58 14.19
CA ALA A 2 -4.32 -1.57 14.94
C ALA A 2 -3.82 -0.14 14.68
N ALA A 3 -2.49 0.05 14.63
CA ALA A 3 -1.87 1.36 14.42
C ALA A 3 -2.26 2.01 13.07
N SER A 4 -2.11 1.28 11.96
CA SER A 4 -2.45 1.80 10.63
C SER A 4 -3.92 2.21 10.53
N ASN A 5 -4.84 1.40 11.08
CA ASN A 5 -6.26 1.74 11.10
C ASN A 5 -6.54 2.98 11.97
N PHE A 6 -5.89 3.10 13.13
CA PHE A 6 -6.01 4.28 13.98
C PHE A 6 -5.57 5.55 13.24
N PHE A 7 -4.36 5.57 12.71
CA PHE A 7 -3.84 6.75 12.02
C PHE A 7 -4.61 7.10 10.74
N SER A 8 -5.07 6.11 9.98
CA SER A 8 -5.92 6.34 8.80
C SER A 8 -7.25 6.98 9.18
N LYS A 9 -7.81 6.61 10.34
CA LYS A 9 -9.06 7.19 10.84
C LYS A 9 -8.87 8.64 11.28
N ILE A 10 -7.83 8.92 12.08
CA ILE A 10 -7.57 10.28 12.56
C ILE A 10 -7.22 11.22 11.40
N SER A 11 -6.31 10.81 10.52
CA SER A 11 -5.94 11.60 9.34
C SER A 11 -7.11 11.87 8.39
N GLY A 12 -7.96 10.86 8.13
CA GLY A 12 -9.18 11.07 7.35
C GLY A 12 -10.13 12.09 7.99
N GLY A 13 -10.28 12.07 9.31
CA GLY A 13 -11.07 13.06 10.06
C GLY A 13 -10.46 14.47 10.05
N SER A 14 -9.12 14.57 10.07
CA SER A 14 -8.38 15.83 10.05
C SER A 14 -8.73 16.70 8.84
N ILE A 15 -9.05 16.11 7.68
CA ILE A 15 -9.49 16.86 6.49
C ILE A 15 -10.76 17.69 6.74
N SER A 16 -11.71 17.16 7.50
CA SER A 16 -12.92 17.89 7.86
C SER A 16 -12.62 19.05 8.82
N VAL A 17 -11.64 18.86 9.71
CA VAL A 17 -11.24 19.85 10.72
C VAL A 17 -10.40 20.99 10.12
N ILE A 18 -9.59 20.72 9.09
CA ILE A 18 -8.75 21.75 8.42
C ILE A 18 -9.56 22.96 7.97
N ARG A 19 -10.77 22.75 7.46
CA ARG A 19 -11.65 23.83 6.97
C ARG A 19 -12.61 24.36 8.03
N SER A 20 -12.48 23.92 9.27
CA SER A 20 -13.37 24.34 10.35
C SER A 20 -13.02 25.75 10.83
N ARG A 21 -14.06 26.55 11.10
CA ARG A 21 -13.92 27.88 11.71
C ARG A 21 -13.22 27.79 13.06
N ASP A 22 -13.52 26.77 13.85
CA ASP A 22 -12.98 26.62 15.20
C ASP A 22 -11.47 26.38 15.18
N ASN A 23 -10.96 25.58 14.23
CA ASN A 23 -9.53 25.40 14.03
C ASN A 23 -8.84 26.73 13.64
N HIS A 24 -9.49 27.55 12.81
CA HIS A 24 -8.98 28.87 12.46
C HIS A 24 -8.88 29.80 13.67
N LEU A 25 -9.95 29.88 14.48
CA LEU A 25 -9.98 30.71 15.69
C LEU A 25 -8.94 30.26 16.72
N ILE A 26 -8.77 28.95 16.92
CA ILE A 26 -7.73 28.42 17.83
C ILE A 26 -6.34 28.86 17.34
N CYS A 27 -6.03 28.69 16.06
CA CYS A 27 -4.73 29.08 15.50
C CYS A 27 -4.44 30.58 15.63
N GLU A 28 -5.46 31.44 15.64
CA GLU A 28 -5.31 32.89 15.79
C GLU A 28 -5.00 33.30 17.24
N HIS A 29 -5.46 32.54 18.23
CA HIS A 29 -5.41 32.93 19.65
C HIS A 29 -4.37 32.18 20.48
N ILE A 30 -3.78 31.09 19.98
CA ILE A 30 -2.77 30.32 20.72
C ILE A 30 -1.38 30.96 20.64
N GLY A 31 -0.68 31.04 21.78
CA GLY A 31 0.72 31.47 21.81
C GLY A 31 1.67 30.45 21.17
N ILE A 32 2.90 30.86 20.87
CA ILE A 32 3.89 30.05 20.10
C ILE A 32 4.14 28.65 20.69
N LEU A 33 4.29 28.52 22.02
CA LEU A 33 4.52 27.21 22.67
C LEU A 33 3.31 26.28 22.54
N HIS A 34 2.10 26.84 22.67
CA HIS A 34 0.86 26.10 22.43
C HIS A 34 0.72 25.73 20.96
N SER A 35 1.15 26.60 20.03
CA SER A 35 1.17 26.30 18.60
C SER A 35 2.09 25.14 18.26
N LEU A 36 3.26 25.03 18.90
CA LEU A 36 4.18 23.89 18.72
C LEU A 36 3.56 22.59 19.23
N SER A 37 2.90 22.60 20.39
CA SER A 37 2.18 21.43 20.90
C SER A 37 0.97 21.06 20.03
N PHE A 38 0.21 22.07 19.60
CA PHE A 38 -0.95 21.91 18.73
C PHE A 38 -0.55 21.34 17.36
N TYR A 39 0.62 21.70 16.84
CA TYR A 39 1.14 21.12 15.60
C TYR A 39 1.19 19.59 15.66
N PHE A 40 1.82 19.02 16.71
CA PHE A 40 1.98 17.56 16.84
C PHE A 40 0.68 16.81 17.19
N THR A 41 -0.27 17.49 17.83
CA THR A 41 -1.52 16.88 18.31
C THR A 41 -2.71 17.07 17.37
N SER A 42 -2.60 17.95 16.38
CA SER A 42 -3.72 18.38 15.52
C SER A 42 -3.45 18.19 14.02
N VAL A 43 -4.25 18.86 13.18
CA VAL A 43 -4.30 18.73 11.72
C VAL A 43 -2.97 19.02 11.02
N ALA A 44 -2.14 19.93 11.56
CA ALA A 44 -0.91 20.37 10.91
C ALA A 44 0.13 19.24 10.77
N PHE A 45 0.25 18.35 11.75
CA PHE A 45 1.09 17.16 11.66
C PHE A 45 0.66 16.27 10.48
N TYR A 46 -0.63 15.98 10.34
CA TYR A 46 -1.15 15.13 9.27
C TYR A 46 -1.01 15.78 7.89
N VAL A 47 -1.19 17.10 7.80
CA VAL A 47 -0.93 17.87 6.57
C VAL A 47 0.54 17.78 6.18
N SER A 48 1.44 17.92 7.14
CA SER A 48 2.88 17.84 6.89
C SER A 48 3.31 16.46 6.40
N ASN A 49 2.76 15.38 6.97
CA ASN A 49 2.96 14.02 6.46
C ASN A 49 2.47 13.87 5.01
N TYR A 50 1.32 14.47 4.68
CA TYR A 50 0.80 14.47 3.31
C TYR A 50 1.69 15.25 2.35
N LEU A 51 2.20 16.42 2.74
CA LEU A 51 3.15 17.20 1.94
C LEU A 51 4.48 16.47 1.71
N ILE A 52 4.98 15.75 2.73
CA ILE A 52 6.16 14.88 2.59
C ILE A 52 5.92 13.77 1.56
N ASP A 53 4.74 13.13 1.58
CA ASP A 53 4.43 12.11 0.57
C ASP A 53 4.40 12.71 -0.85
N ILE A 54 3.79 13.89 -1.03
CA ILE A 54 3.76 14.58 -2.33
C ILE A 54 5.18 14.96 -2.78
N SER A 55 6.02 15.46 -1.87
CA SER A 55 7.37 15.90 -2.22
C SER A 55 8.25 14.75 -2.72
N VAL A 56 8.07 13.52 -2.22
CA VAL A 56 8.78 12.32 -2.73
C VAL A 56 8.47 12.08 -4.21
N TYR A 57 7.20 12.18 -4.62
CA TYR A 57 6.82 12.04 -6.03
C TYR A 57 7.31 13.23 -6.88
N LEU A 58 7.17 14.45 -6.36
CA LEU A 58 7.64 15.66 -7.05
C LEU A 58 9.14 15.63 -7.26
N TYR A 59 9.91 15.14 -6.28
CA TYR A 59 11.35 14.99 -6.38
C TYR A 59 11.74 14.15 -7.59
N VAL A 60 11.23 12.91 -7.70
CA VAL A 60 11.52 12.05 -8.86
C VAL A 60 11.04 12.70 -10.17
N PHE A 61 9.84 13.28 -10.17
CA PHE A 61 9.26 13.91 -11.36
C PHE A 61 10.08 15.10 -11.88
N ILE A 62 10.52 16.00 -10.99
CA ILE A 62 11.33 17.17 -11.35
C ILE A 62 12.65 16.73 -12.00
N PHE A 63 13.28 15.69 -11.48
CA PHE A 63 14.52 15.17 -12.05
C PHE A 63 14.31 14.50 -13.41
N ILE A 64 13.21 13.78 -13.61
CA ILE A 64 12.82 13.30 -14.96
C ILE A 64 12.69 14.48 -15.93
N VAL A 65 11.98 15.54 -15.50
CA VAL A 65 11.79 16.75 -16.31
C VAL A 65 13.12 17.42 -16.65
N PHE A 66 14.05 17.53 -15.70
CA PHE A 66 15.38 18.09 -15.93
C PHE A 66 16.21 17.25 -16.90
N THR A 67 16.18 15.93 -16.78
CA THR A 67 16.85 15.03 -17.72
C THR A 67 16.27 15.17 -19.13
N LEU A 68 14.93 15.22 -19.26
CA LEU A 68 14.28 15.44 -20.56
C LEU A 68 14.59 16.82 -21.15
N ALA A 69 14.79 17.83 -20.31
CA ALA A 69 15.18 19.18 -20.72
C ALA A 69 16.69 19.32 -21.03
N ASN A 70 17.47 18.23 -20.98
CA ASN A 70 18.93 18.22 -21.15
C ASN A 70 19.69 19.15 -20.20
N ILE A 71 19.18 19.36 -18.99
CA ILE A 71 19.87 20.16 -17.97
C ILE A 71 20.94 19.29 -17.32
N ASP A 72 22.20 19.76 -17.31
CA ASP A 72 23.32 19.04 -16.70
C ASP A 72 23.10 18.84 -15.19
N LEU A 73 22.85 17.59 -14.80
CA LEU A 73 22.69 17.17 -13.42
C LEU A 73 23.96 17.37 -12.59
N GLY A 74 25.15 17.44 -13.23
CA GLY A 74 26.41 17.76 -12.57
C GLY A 74 26.44 19.18 -12.00
N ARG A 75 25.91 20.17 -12.74
CA ARG A 75 25.70 21.54 -12.24
C ARG A 75 24.63 21.62 -11.16
N LEU A 76 23.62 20.76 -11.25
CA LEU A 76 22.62 20.62 -10.20
C LEU A 76 23.12 19.81 -9.01
N SER A 77 24.29 19.19 -9.02
CA SER A 77 24.78 18.40 -7.86
C SER A 77 24.84 19.24 -6.57
N ALA A 78 25.13 20.54 -6.69
CA ALA A 78 25.01 21.49 -5.58
C ALA A 78 23.57 21.59 -5.06
N LEU A 79 22.58 21.79 -5.93
CA LEU A 79 21.16 21.70 -5.57
C LEU A 79 20.76 20.29 -5.11
N GLY A 80 21.38 19.27 -5.67
CA GLY A 80 21.21 17.86 -5.39
C GLY A 80 21.62 17.57 -3.95
N SER A 81 22.70 18.14 -3.44
CA SER A 81 23.07 18.06 -2.02
C SER A 81 22.08 18.76 -1.09
N THR A 82 21.51 19.89 -1.54
CA THR A 82 20.45 20.62 -0.80
C THR A 82 19.11 19.85 -0.81
N PHE A 83 18.73 19.24 -1.93
CA PHE A 83 17.53 18.40 -2.04
C PHE A 83 17.74 16.98 -1.46
N SER A 84 18.96 16.46 -1.48
CA SER A 84 19.39 15.22 -0.82
C SER A 84 19.69 15.43 0.67
N THR A 85 19.45 16.64 1.20
CA THR A 85 19.26 16.80 2.63
C THR A 85 17.90 16.14 2.94
N GLU A 86 17.95 14.82 3.02
CA GLU A 86 16.86 13.86 2.87
C GLU A 86 15.87 13.96 4.05
N TRP A 87 14.80 14.77 3.86
CA TRP A 87 13.79 15.15 4.87
C TRP A 87 13.15 13.99 5.65
N ILE A 88 13.05 12.80 5.07
CA ILE A 88 12.43 11.64 5.72
C ILE A 88 13.28 11.14 6.91
N VAL A 89 14.61 11.19 6.80
CA VAL A 89 15.53 10.80 7.89
C VAL A 89 15.46 11.82 9.02
N SER A 90 15.34 13.12 8.70
CA SER A 90 15.21 14.17 9.71
C SER A 90 13.90 14.07 10.50
N MET A 91 12.74 13.90 9.84
CA MET A 91 11.46 13.75 10.56
C MET A 91 11.36 12.44 11.34
N GLY A 92 11.92 11.34 10.80
CA GLY A 92 12.00 10.05 11.50
C GLY A 92 12.84 10.12 12.77
N ILE A 93 14.05 10.69 12.70
CA ILE A 93 14.93 10.92 13.87
C ILE A 93 14.27 11.84 14.88
N VAL A 94 13.68 12.96 14.43
CA VAL A 94 13.01 13.91 15.33
C VAL A 94 11.81 13.26 16.04
N SER A 95 11.10 12.36 15.37
CA SER A 95 10.00 11.60 16.00
C SER A 95 10.45 10.61 17.08
N LEU A 96 11.74 10.26 17.14
CA LEU A 96 12.31 9.41 18.20
C LEU A 96 12.66 10.22 19.47
N PHE A 97 12.77 11.56 19.38
CA PHE A 97 13.16 12.36 20.55
C PHE A 97 12.19 12.28 21.72
N PRO A 98 10.85 12.32 21.56
CA PRO A 98 9.94 12.16 22.69
C PRO A 98 10.19 10.86 23.45
N GLN A 99 10.33 9.74 22.73
CA GLN A 99 10.63 8.44 23.32
C GLN A 99 12.02 8.40 23.96
N LEU A 100 13.02 9.04 23.33
CA LEU A 100 14.36 9.16 23.92
C LEU A 100 14.30 9.91 25.25
N PHE A 101 13.62 11.06 25.32
CA PHE A 101 13.51 11.84 26.55
C PHE A 101 12.77 11.10 27.66
N GLU A 102 11.67 10.41 27.32
CA GLU A 102 10.95 9.54 28.24
C GLU A 102 11.88 8.46 28.83
N MET A 103 12.62 7.73 27.97
CA MET A 103 13.55 6.70 28.43
C MET A 103 14.75 7.26 29.22
N VAL A 104 15.24 8.46 28.87
CA VAL A 104 16.32 9.13 29.61
C VAL A 104 15.86 9.44 31.03
N LEU A 105 14.61 9.91 31.19
CA LEU A 105 14.04 10.24 32.49
C LEU A 105 13.73 9.00 33.33
N GLU A 106 13.22 7.92 32.71
CA GLU A 106 12.81 6.71 33.44
C GLU A 106 13.97 5.74 33.73
N PHE A 107 14.91 5.56 32.80
CA PHE A 107 15.91 4.49 32.85
C PHE A 107 17.36 4.98 32.73
N GLY A 108 17.57 6.30 32.58
CA GLY A 108 18.88 6.93 32.46
C GLY A 108 19.43 6.97 31.02
N CYS A 109 20.40 7.87 30.81
CA CYS A 109 20.86 8.25 29.47
C CYS A 109 21.48 7.09 28.67
N VAL A 110 22.38 6.30 29.29
CA VAL A 110 23.07 5.19 28.60
C VAL A 110 22.08 4.11 28.15
N HIS A 111 21.09 3.79 28.98
CA HIS A 111 20.05 2.84 28.62
C HIS A 111 19.21 3.35 27.45
N ALA A 112 18.73 4.59 27.55
CA ALA A 112 17.90 5.21 26.52
C ALA A 112 18.59 5.25 25.15
N VAL A 113 19.85 5.70 25.08
CA VAL A 113 20.62 5.74 23.83
C VAL A 113 20.80 4.33 23.25
N ARG A 114 21.11 3.33 24.08
CA ARG A 114 21.27 1.95 23.63
C ARG A 114 19.98 1.39 23.03
N GLU A 115 18.83 1.61 23.66
CA GLU A 115 17.54 1.12 23.17
C GLU A 115 17.07 1.86 21.91
N VAL A 116 17.27 3.19 21.82
CA VAL A 116 16.97 3.93 20.58
C VAL A 116 17.84 3.44 19.43
N LEU A 117 19.14 3.22 19.64
CA LEU A 117 20.04 2.72 18.59
C LEU A 117 19.67 1.30 18.12
N ARG A 118 19.22 0.42 19.04
CA ARG A 118 18.75 -0.93 18.69
C ARG A 118 17.48 -0.90 17.84
N GLY A 119 16.54 -0.04 18.21
CA GLY A 119 15.26 0.10 17.51
C GLY A 119 15.32 0.98 16.27
N PHE A 120 16.44 1.66 16.00
CA PHE A 120 16.52 2.78 15.05
C PHE A 120 15.95 2.46 13.68
N THR A 121 16.37 1.35 13.08
CA THR A 121 15.97 1.06 11.71
C THR A 121 14.62 0.34 11.64
N ALA A 122 14.18 -0.40 12.66
CA ALA A 122 12.77 -0.79 12.78
C ALA A 122 11.86 0.43 12.87
N ALA A 123 12.21 1.39 13.73
CA ALA A 123 11.49 2.65 13.87
C ALA A 123 11.49 3.44 12.55
N THR A 124 12.58 3.42 11.79
CA THR A 124 12.65 4.07 10.47
C THR A 124 11.67 3.44 9.47
N PHE A 125 11.69 2.10 9.32
CA PHE A 125 10.74 1.40 8.45
C PHE A 125 9.29 1.61 8.90
N PHE A 126 9.04 1.59 10.21
CA PHE A 126 7.72 1.86 10.76
C PHE A 126 7.28 3.29 10.46
N PHE A 127 8.15 4.28 10.66
CA PHE A 127 7.86 5.69 10.42
C PHE A 127 7.55 5.98 8.95
N ILE A 128 8.38 5.48 8.02
CA ILE A 128 8.17 5.67 6.58
C ILE A 128 6.84 5.07 6.13
N PHE A 129 6.54 3.86 6.60
CA PHE A 129 5.26 3.19 6.34
C PHE A 129 4.09 3.94 6.97
N GLN A 130 4.23 4.40 8.21
CA GLN A 130 3.18 5.11 8.93
C GLN A 130 2.88 6.49 8.32
N ASN A 131 3.91 7.21 7.87
CA ASN A 131 3.78 8.45 7.13
C ASN A 131 2.98 8.21 5.83
N LYS A 132 3.28 7.13 5.09
CA LYS A 132 2.53 6.77 3.89
C LYS A 132 1.06 6.46 4.18
N ASN A 133 0.81 5.71 5.24
CA ASN A 133 -0.55 5.39 5.67
C ASN A 133 -1.37 6.66 5.98
N ILE A 134 -0.79 7.61 6.74
CA ILE A 134 -1.38 8.92 7.02
C ILE A 134 -1.64 9.69 5.73
N ALA A 135 -0.62 9.82 4.88
CA ALA A 135 -0.70 10.59 3.64
C ALA A 135 -1.74 10.02 2.68
N SER A 136 -1.87 8.69 2.57
CA SER A 136 -2.89 8.06 1.73
C SER A 136 -4.31 8.34 2.23
N ALA A 137 -4.53 8.36 3.54
CA ALA A 137 -5.83 8.67 4.12
C ALA A 137 -6.17 10.16 3.95
N MET A 138 -5.19 11.06 4.15
CA MET A 138 -5.31 12.50 3.85
C MET A 138 -5.63 12.74 2.37
N ARG A 139 -4.91 12.08 1.45
CA ARG A 139 -5.14 12.16 0.00
C ARG A 139 -6.57 11.74 -0.35
N LEU A 140 -7.02 10.60 0.17
CA LEU A 140 -8.36 10.10 -0.10
C LEU A 140 -9.42 11.08 0.43
N GLY A 141 -9.30 11.53 1.67
CA GLY A 141 -10.22 12.50 2.28
C GLY A 141 -10.24 13.83 1.53
N THR A 142 -9.09 14.29 1.03
CA THR A 142 -8.99 15.52 0.22
C THR A 142 -9.69 15.37 -1.13
N MET A 143 -9.53 14.23 -1.81
CA MET A 143 -10.11 13.98 -3.13
C MET A 143 -11.63 13.75 -3.07
N THR A 144 -12.11 12.99 -2.08
CA THR A 144 -13.54 12.65 -1.97
C THR A 144 -14.33 13.66 -1.15
N GLY A 145 -13.66 14.39 -0.24
CA GLY A 145 -14.31 15.22 0.78
C GLY A 145 -15.01 14.39 1.86
N ILE A 146 -14.78 13.07 1.93
CA ILE A 146 -15.48 12.15 2.83
C ILE A 146 -14.49 11.52 3.80
N ALA A 147 -14.77 11.63 5.10
CA ALA A 147 -14.10 10.87 6.15
C ALA A 147 -14.84 9.55 6.37
N LYS A 148 -14.38 8.46 5.75
CA LYS A 148 -14.99 7.13 5.93
C LYS A 148 -14.74 6.63 7.34
N TYR A 149 -15.81 6.33 8.06
CA TYR A 149 -15.73 5.65 9.34
C TYR A 149 -15.48 4.16 9.13
N PHE A 150 -14.49 3.61 9.83
CA PHE A 150 -14.28 2.18 9.97
C PHE A 150 -13.88 1.86 11.41
N PHE A 151 -14.20 0.64 11.84
CA PHE A 151 -13.95 0.22 13.22
C PHE A 151 -12.45 0.01 13.44
N THR A 152 -11.87 0.85 14.30
CA THR A 152 -10.53 0.65 14.85
C THR A 152 -10.63 -0.39 15.95
N GLY A 153 -10.62 -1.67 15.57
CA GLY A 153 -10.53 -2.75 16.54
C GLY A 153 -9.23 -2.67 17.35
N ARG A 154 -9.20 -3.38 18.48
CA ARG A 154 -7.98 -3.66 19.23
C ARG A 154 -7.64 -5.16 19.09
N PRO A 155 -7.32 -5.63 17.87
CA PRO A 155 -6.79 -6.99 17.73
C PRO A 155 -5.51 -7.09 18.57
N MET A 156 -5.21 -8.30 19.06
CA MET A 156 -3.95 -8.51 19.76
C MET A 156 -2.81 -8.11 18.83
N ALA A 157 -1.92 -7.23 19.31
CA ALA A 157 -0.88 -6.61 18.48
C ALA A 157 0.07 -7.62 17.82
N ASN A 158 0.18 -8.82 18.39
CA ASN A 158 1.14 -9.86 18.00
C ASN A 158 0.46 -11.05 17.28
N GLN A 159 -0.64 -10.82 16.56
CA GLN A 159 -1.26 -11.86 15.74
C GLN A 159 -0.75 -11.79 14.30
N HIS A 160 -0.39 -12.96 13.74
CA HIS A 160 -0.08 -13.11 12.33
C HIS A 160 -1.26 -12.63 11.49
N GLN A 161 -0.98 -11.78 10.51
CA GLN A 161 -1.95 -11.39 9.49
C GLN A 161 -1.59 -12.11 8.20
N THR A 162 -2.58 -12.78 7.60
CA THR A 162 -2.37 -13.48 6.33
C THR A 162 -1.90 -12.49 5.27
N TRP A 163 -1.11 -12.94 4.30
CA TRP A 163 -0.62 -12.06 3.23
C TRP A 163 -1.77 -11.47 2.39
N LYS A 164 -2.86 -12.23 2.26
CA LYS A 164 -4.12 -11.75 1.68
C LYS A 164 -4.68 -10.56 2.47
N ASP A 165 -4.81 -10.67 3.78
CA ASP A 165 -5.35 -9.58 4.61
C ASP A 165 -4.43 -8.35 4.60
N CYS A 166 -3.11 -8.56 4.62
CA CYS A 166 -2.13 -7.50 4.42
C CYS A 166 -2.34 -6.81 3.06
N TYR A 167 -2.51 -7.58 1.99
CA TYR A 167 -2.77 -7.02 0.66
C TYR A 167 -4.08 -6.22 0.61
N VAL A 168 -5.19 -6.78 1.06
CA VAL A 168 -6.49 -6.08 1.10
C VAL A 168 -6.40 -4.77 1.89
N THR A 169 -5.60 -4.75 2.96
CA THR A 169 -5.41 -3.56 3.80
C THR A 169 -4.53 -2.50 3.12
N TYR A 170 -3.42 -2.90 2.49
CA TYR A 170 -2.37 -1.97 2.06
C TYR A 170 -2.24 -1.75 0.56
N TRP A 171 -2.97 -2.48 -0.28
CA TRP A 171 -2.78 -2.40 -1.72
C TRP A 171 -3.00 -0.99 -2.28
N LYS A 172 -4.00 -0.26 -1.77
CA LYS A 172 -4.34 1.11 -2.18
C LYS A 172 -3.37 2.13 -1.60
N SER A 173 -3.04 2.00 -0.32
CA SER A 173 -2.29 3.00 0.43
C SER A 173 -0.78 2.90 0.22
N HIS A 174 -0.26 1.68 0.01
CA HIS A 174 1.18 1.42 -0.06
C HIS A 174 1.58 0.74 -1.37
N TYR A 175 1.05 -0.44 -1.68
CA TYR A 175 1.61 -1.27 -2.76
C TYR A 175 1.46 -0.63 -4.14
N LYS A 176 0.26 -0.20 -4.54
CA LYS A 176 0.07 0.49 -5.82
C LYS A 176 0.94 1.78 -5.90
N PRO A 177 0.92 2.67 -4.90
CA PRO A 177 1.81 3.82 -4.87
C PRO A 177 3.32 3.50 -4.89
N ALA A 178 3.74 2.36 -4.32
CA ALA A 178 5.13 1.89 -4.34
C ALA A 178 5.56 1.51 -5.76
N PHE A 179 4.71 0.76 -6.49
CA PHE A 179 4.99 0.43 -7.88
C PHE A 179 4.99 1.65 -8.81
N GLU A 180 4.14 2.64 -8.53
CA GLU A 180 4.16 3.92 -9.26
C GLU A 180 5.48 4.69 -9.00
N LEU A 181 5.94 4.70 -7.74
CA LEU A 181 7.19 5.37 -7.35
C LEU A 181 8.43 4.70 -7.95
N ILE A 182 8.54 3.37 -7.85
CA ILE A 182 9.70 2.64 -8.41
C ILE A 182 9.72 2.72 -9.94
N MET A 183 8.55 2.71 -10.60
CA MET A 183 8.49 2.88 -12.05
C MET A 183 9.01 4.27 -12.45
N ALA A 184 8.61 5.33 -11.75
CA ALA A 184 9.14 6.67 -11.98
C ALA A 184 10.66 6.72 -11.76
N TYR A 185 11.16 6.09 -10.70
CA TYR A 185 12.59 6.00 -10.44
C TYR A 185 13.36 5.23 -11.52
N ILE A 186 12.81 4.10 -12.01
CA ILE A 186 13.38 3.33 -13.12
C ILE A 186 13.45 4.20 -14.38
N ILE A 187 12.39 4.93 -14.72
CA ILE A 187 12.38 5.84 -15.87
C ILE A 187 13.49 6.87 -15.74
N TYR A 188 13.65 7.49 -14.55
CA TYR A 188 14.73 8.43 -14.29
C TYR A 188 16.12 7.80 -14.52
N ILE A 189 16.40 6.65 -13.91
CA ILE A 189 17.69 5.95 -14.06
C ILE A 189 17.97 5.59 -15.51
N VAL A 190 16.95 5.12 -16.22
CA VAL A 190 17.04 4.75 -17.63
C VAL A 190 17.34 5.98 -18.48
N LEU A 191 16.62 7.08 -18.30
CA LEU A 191 16.86 8.33 -19.05
C LEU A 191 18.26 8.89 -18.80
N VAL A 192 18.71 8.95 -17.55
CA VAL A 192 20.05 9.44 -17.19
C VAL A 192 21.15 8.57 -17.79
N SER A 193 20.93 7.26 -17.90
CA SER A 193 21.92 6.37 -18.51
C SER A 193 22.14 6.67 -20.00
N GLN A 194 21.18 7.32 -20.67
CA GLN A 194 21.27 7.72 -22.07
C GLN A 194 21.90 9.11 -22.27
N THR A 195 21.91 9.99 -21.26
CA THR A 195 22.28 11.40 -21.46
C THR A 195 23.72 11.75 -21.13
N PHE A 196 24.60 10.80 -20.76
CA PHE A 196 25.97 11.03 -20.26
C PHE A 196 26.07 12.03 -19.08
N GLN A 197 24.94 12.50 -18.56
CA GLN A 197 24.83 13.41 -17.43
C GLN A 197 25.04 12.60 -16.14
N GLY A 198 25.69 13.20 -15.13
CA GLY A 198 25.90 12.54 -13.84
C GLY A 198 24.59 12.06 -13.21
N LYS A 199 24.65 11.02 -12.35
CA LYS A 199 23.48 10.47 -11.65
C LYS A 199 23.42 10.93 -10.19
N LEU A 200 22.24 11.31 -9.72
CA LEU A 200 21.95 11.48 -8.29
C LEU A 200 21.37 10.18 -7.71
N PRO A 201 21.99 9.59 -6.67
CA PRO A 201 21.45 8.42 -6.00
C PRO A 201 20.24 8.83 -5.16
N MET A 202 19.02 8.51 -5.64
CA MET A 202 17.78 8.79 -4.91
C MET A 202 17.51 7.69 -3.85
N LEU A 203 18.43 7.53 -2.88
CA LEU A 203 18.40 6.44 -1.91
C LEU A 203 17.08 6.40 -1.13
N LEU A 204 16.57 7.55 -0.68
CA LEU A 204 15.27 7.60 0.01
C LEU A 204 14.09 7.11 -0.80
N VAL A 205 14.09 7.34 -2.11
CA VAL A 205 13.00 6.87 -2.99
C VAL A 205 13.00 5.35 -2.98
N PHE A 206 14.18 4.73 -3.05
CA PHE A 206 14.33 3.29 -2.97
C PHE A 206 13.96 2.73 -1.58
N ILE A 207 14.42 3.37 -0.50
CA ILE A 207 14.06 2.96 0.87
C ILE A 207 12.54 3.08 1.10
N SER A 208 11.91 4.14 0.58
CA SER A 208 10.45 4.33 0.67
C SER A 208 9.70 3.24 -0.08
N PHE A 209 10.09 2.95 -1.31
CA PHE A 209 9.55 1.83 -2.08
C PHE A 209 9.65 0.51 -1.31
N LEU A 210 10.85 0.21 -0.80
CA LEU A 210 11.11 -1.02 -0.06
C LEU A 210 10.24 -1.09 1.20
N SER A 211 10.26 -0.04 2.03
CA SER A 211 9.46 0.06 3.25
C SER A 211 7.97 -0.14 3.00
N TRP A 212 7.40 0.48 1.97
CA TRP A 212 5.97 0.36 1.68
C TRP A 212 5.54 -1.07 1.33
N ILE A 213 6.46 -1.91 0.84
CA ILE A 213 6.18 -3.31 0.50
C ILE A 213 6.43 -4.24 1.69
N ILE A 214 7.62 -4.13 2.30
CA ILE A 214 8.12 -5.17 3.22
C ILE A 214 7.71 -4.94 4.68
N THR A 215 7.41 -3.70 5.08
CA THR A 215 7.11 -3.35 6.48
C THR A 215 6.00 -4.23 7.11
N PRO A 216 4.88 -4.54 6.44
CA PRO A 216 3.87 -5.44 7.00
C PRO A 216 4.42 -6.82 7.36
N ILE A 217 5.37 -7.34 6.57
CA ILE A 217 5.96 -8.66 6.76
C ILE A 217 7.09 -8.63 7.78
N ILE A 218 7.88 -7.57 7.79
CA ILE A 218 8.90 -7.31 8.82
C ILE A 218 8.26 -7.34 10.21
N PHE A 219 7.15 -6.64 10.41
CA PHE A 219 6.46 -6.63 11.70
C PHE A 219 5.49 -7.81 11.90
N SER A 220 5.45 -8.77 10.99
CA SER A 220 4.67 -10.00 11.20
C SER A 220 5.40 -10.92 12.18
N PRO A 221 4.69 -11.43 13.19
CA PRO A 221 5.29 -12.31 14.18
C PRO A 221 5.60 -13.69 13.59
N PHE A 222 6.83 -14.19 13.81
CA PHE A 222 7.29 -15.58 13.58
C PHE A 222 7.20 -16.10 12.13
N PRO A 223 8.22 -15.87 11.29
CA PRO A 223 8.26 -16.49 9.99
C PRO A 223 8.59 -17.98 10.16
N ARG A 224 7.59 -18.86 10.04
CA ARG A 224 7.77 -20.32 10.01
C ARG A 224 7.63 -20.81 8.57
N LEU A 225 8.38 -21.83 8.19
CA LEU A 225 8.28 -22.41 6.84
C LEU A 225 6.87 -22.94 6.53
N SER A 226 6.20 -23.57 7.50
CA SER A 226 4.82 -24.04 7.32
C SER A 226 3.81 -22.89 7.13
N LEU A 227 4.01 -21.78 7.85
CA LEU A 227 3.18 -20.59 7.73
C LEU A 227 3.41 -19.88 6.40
N LEU A 228 4.68 -19.79 5.96
CA LEU A 228 5.07 -19.28 4.66
C LEU A 228 4.38 -20.04 3.52
N GLU A 229 4.39 -21.37 3.55
CA GLU A 229 3.72 -22.20 2.54
C GLU A 229 2.19 -21.96 2.53
N GLN A 230 1.59 -21.83 3.70
CA GLN A 230 0.17 -21.51 3.83
C GLN A 230 -0.16 -20.14 3.23
N ASP A 231 0.60 -19.10 3.58
CA ASP A 231 0.40 -17.74 3.07
C ASP A 231 0.59 -17.65 1.56
N ILE A 232 1.59 -18.34 1.00
CA ILE A 232 1.79 -18.43 -0.46
C ILE A 232 0.56 -19.04 -1.14
N ARG A 233 0.06 -20.17 -0.62
CA ARG A 233 -1.12 -20.85 -1.19
C ARG A 233 -2.37 -19.98 -1.11
N GLU A 234 -2.64 -19.38 0.05
CA GLU A 234 -3.81 -18.53 0.25
C GLU A 234 -3.75 -17.29 -0.63
N PHE A 235 -2.60 -16.61 -0.70
CA PHE A 235 -2.46 -15.40 -1.50
C PHE A 235 -2.50 -15.70 -3.00
N ASN A 236 -1.89 -16.79 -3.46
CA ASN A 236 -2.00 -17.22 -4.86
C ASN A 236 -3.45 -17.61 -5.24
N SER A 237 -4.18 -18.24 -4.32
CA SER A 237 -5.62 -18.53 -4.49
C SER A 237 -6.44 -17.24 -4.58
N PHE A 238 -6.10 -16.23 -3.76
CA PHE A 238 -6.72 -14.91 -3.81
C PHE A 238 -6.49 -14.18 -5.15
N ILE A 239 -5.26 -14.24 -5.69
CA ILE A 239 -4.91 -13.63 -6.99
C ILE A 239 -5.69 -14.30 -8.13
N ASN A 240 -5.77 -15.64 -8.13
CA ASN A 240 -6.41 -16.43 -9.19
C ASN A 240 -7.91 -16.70 -8.97
N GLY A 241 -8.49 -16.13 -7.90
CA GLY A 241 -9.89 -16.36 -7.54
C GLY A 241 -10.85 -15.77 -8.58
N ARG A 242 -11.98 -16.46 -8.80
CA ARG A 242 -12.96 -16.14 -9.87
C ARG A 242 -14.19 -15.35 -9.41
N ALA A 243 -14.40 -15.25 -8.11
CA ALA A 243 -15.60 -14.64 -7.57
C ALA A 243 -15.67 -13.14 -7.91
N GLY A 244 -16.89 -12.64 -8.14
CA GLY A 244 -17.16 -11.22 -8.40
C GLY A 244 -16.87 -10.75 -9.82
N MET A 245 -16.53 -11.66 -10.74
CA MET A 245 -16.16 -11.32 -12.12
C MET A 245 -17.37 -11.08 -13.02
N LYS A 246 -18.55 -11.58 -12.68
CA LYS A 246 -19.76 -11.42 -13.49
C LYS A 246 -20.41 -10.05 -13.26
N GLU A 247 -21.27 -9.66 -14.19
CA GLU A 247 -22.02 -8.39 -14.06
C GLU A 247 -23.06 -8.44 -12.93
N GLU A 248 -23.67 -9.61 -12.72
CA GLU A 248 -24.67 -9.83 -11.67
C GLU A 248 -24.11 -9.68 -10.26
N ASP A 249 -22.81 -9.96 -10.08
CA ASP A 249 -22.15 -9.94 -8.77
C ASP A 249 -21.79 -8.53 -8.30
N ILE A 250 -21.87 -7.50 -9.16
CA ILE A 250 -21.40 -6.13 -8.84
C ILE A 250 -21.94 -5.62 -7.49
N PRO A 251 -23.25 -5.73 -7.16
CA PRO A 251 -23.77 -5.26 -5.88
C PRO A 251 -23.13 -6.00 -4.68
N GLU A 252 -22.93 -7.32 -4.79
CA GLU A 252 -22.28 -8.14 -3.76
C GLU A 252 -20.81 -7.71 -3.58
N VAL A 253 -20.10 -7.47 -4.68
CA VAL A 253 -18.70 -6.98 -4.67
C VAL A 253 -18.60 -5.65 -3.94
N LEU A 254 -19.52 -4.73 -4.18
CA LEU A 254 -19.53 -3.40 -3.54
C LEU A 254 -19.89 -3.47 -2.05
N GLU A 255 -20.81 -4.35 -1.67
CA GLU A 255 -21.13 -4.59 -0.27
C GLU A 255 -19.94 -5.18 0.49
N ARG A 256 -19.32 -6.23 -0.06
CA ARG A 256 -18.10 -6.83 0.51
C ARG A 256 -16.94 -5.85 0.60
N GLY A 257 -16.72 -5.08 -0.45
CA GLY A 257 -15.67 -4.06 -0.52
C GLY A 257 -15.81 -3.00 0.57
N ARG A 258 -17.04 -2.56 0.86
CA ARG A 258 -17.32 -1.63 1.97
C ARG A 258 -16.94 -2.18 3.34
N HIS A 259 -17.02 -3.49 3.53
CA HIS A 259 -16.65 -4.16 4.78
C HIS A 259 -15.21 -4.72 4.79
N GLY A 260 -14.43 -4.54 3.71
CA GLY A 260 -13.09 -5.11 3.59
C GLY A 260 -13.05 -6.65 3.52
N ARG A 261 -14.17 -7.30 3.21
CA ARG A 261 -14.32 -8.77 3.19
C ARG A 261 -14.31 -9.34 1.77
N VAL A 262 -13.34 -8.91 0.98
CA VAL A 262 -13.21 -9.31 -0.44
C VAL A 262 -12.61 -10.72 -0.55
N ARG A 263 -13.10 -11.50 -1.52
CA ARG A 263 -12.68 -12.90 -1.74
C ARG A 263 -11.52 -13.01 -2.72
N THR A 264 -11.46 -12.12 -3.70
CA THR A 264 -10.51 -12.20 -4.81
C THR A 264 -9.84 -10.85 -5.06
N LEU A 265 -8.70 -10.90 -5.74
CA LEU A 265 -8.02 -9.69 -6.19
C LEU A 265 -8.89 -8.87 -7.15
N TYR A 266 -9.71 -9.54 -7.96
CA TYR A 266 -10.66 -8.87 -8.86
C TYR A 266 -11.68 -8.04 -8.09
N GLU A 267 -12.34 -8.64 -7.09
CA GLU A 267 -13.30 -7.95 -6.22
C GLU A 267 -12.68 -6.75 -5.52
N CYS A 268 -11.46 -6.93 -5.00
CA CYS A 268 -10.70 -5.89 -4.31
C CYS A 268 -10.48 -4.66 -5.20
N GLY A 269 -9.95 -4.87 -6.41
CA GLY A 269 -9.67 -3.77 -7.34
C GLY A 269 -10.94 -3.13 -7.93
N LEU A 270 -11.97 -3.93 -8.23
CA LEU A 270 -13.23 -3.41 -8.79
C LEU A 270 -13.99 -2.57 -7.77
N ALA A 271 -14.09 -3.02 -6.53
CA ALA A 271 -14.80 -2.28 -5.48
C ALA A 271 -14.18 -0.89 -5.23
N ASP A 272 -12.86 -0.79 -5.25
CA ASP A 272 -12.16 0.48 -5.08
C ASP A 272 -12.26 1.39 -6.30
N GLU A 273 -12.12 0.86 -7.52
CA GLU A 273 -12.33 1.68 -8.73
C GLU A 273 -13.76 2.25 -8.72
N VAL A 274 -14.78 1.44 -8.43
CA VAL A 274 -16.15 1.95 -8.33
C VAL A 274 -16.29 3.00 -7.23
N SER A 275 -15.69 2.76 -6.05
CA SER A 275 -15.74 3.72 -4.94
C SER A 275 -15.10 5.07 -5.32
N ILE A 276 -13.90 5.06 -5.93
CA ILE A 276 -13.20 6.28 -6.33
C ILE A 276 -14.01 7.07 -7.36
N TRP A 277 -14.49 6.41 -8.42
CA TRP A 277 -15.22 7.09 -9.50
C TRP A 277 -16.63 7.54 -9.09
N ALA A 278 -17.26 6.85 -8.14
CA ALA A 278 -18.57 7.23 -7.63
C ALA A 278 -18.49 8.41 -6.66
N GLU A 279 -17.55 8.36 -5.72
CA GLU A 279 -17.45 9.30 -4.58
C GLU A 279 -16.69 10.59 -4.91
N THR A 280 -15.75 10.56 -5.88
CA THR A 280 -14.98 11.76 -6.22
C THR A 280 -15.87 12.76 -6.98
N PRO A 281 -15.87 14.05 -6.58
CA PRO A 281 -16.61 15.08 -7.30
C PRO A 281 -16.16 15.21 -8.76
N LEU A 282 -17.11 15.42 -9.68
CA LEU A 282 -16.82 15.54 -11.12
C LEU A 282 -15.80 16.65 -11.42
N PHE A 283 -15.87 17.78 -10.73
CA PHE A 283 -14.91 18.88 -10.88
C PHE A 283 -13.47 18.44 -10.59
N VAL A 284 -13.25 17.68 -9.52
CA VAL A 284 -11.93 17.16 -9.15
C VAL A 284 -11.43 16.15 -10.19
N LEU A 285 -12.32 15.29 -10.69
CA LEU A 285 -11.97 14.35 -11.77
C LEU A 285 -11.56 15.08 -13.05
N VAL A 286 -12.29 16.12 -13.46
CA VAL A 286 -11.96 16.93 -14.65
C VAL A 286 -10.62 17.64 -14.46
N LEU A 287 -10.40 18.31 -13.32
CA LEU A 287 -9.14 18.98 -13.02
C LEU A 287 -7.96 18.00 -13.05
N TYR A 288 -8.13 16.82 -12.45
CA TYR A 288 -7.11 15.78 -12.46
C TYR A 288 -6.82 15.28 -13.88
N THR A 289 -7.84 15.08 -14.72
CA THR A 289 -7.64 14.71 -16.12
C THR A 289 -6.93 15.80 -16.91
N LEU A 290 -7.28 17.07 -16.73
CA LEU A 290 -6.59 18.20 -17.39
C LEU A 290 -5.11 18.26 -17.02
N MET A 291 -4.78 18.11 -15.74
CA MET A 291 -3.38 18.06 -15.29
C MET A 291 -2.62 16.89 -15.94
N ARG A 292 -3.25 15.71 -16.08
CA ARG A 292 -2.63 14.58 -16.77
C ARG A 292 -2.48 14.79 -18.27
N VAL A 293 -3.39 15.52 -18.92
CA VAL A 293 -3.23 15.92 -20.33
C VAL A 293 -1.99 16.79 -20.49
N VAL A 294 -1.84 17.83 -19.65
CA VAL A 294 -0.66 18.72 -19.70
C VAL A 294 0.64 17.92 -19.55
N ILE A 295 0.70 17.02 -18.57
CA ILE A 295 1.87 16.15 -18.37
C ILE A 295 2.09 15.23 -19.57
N CYS A 296 1.04 14.62 -20.12
CA CYS A 296 1.13 13.75 -21.30
C CYS A 296 1.66 14.52 -22.51
N THR A 297 1.13 15.72 -22.76
CA THR A 297 1.57 16.58 -23.87
C THR A 297 3.03 16.96 -23.71
N TYR A 298 3.46 17.35 -22.49
CA TYR A 298 4.86 17.64 -22.22
C TYR A 298 5.76 16.43 -22.51
N ILE A 299 5.40 15.24 -22.02
CA ILE A 299 6.15 14.00 -22.24
C ILE A 299 6.25 13.68 -23.74
N MET A 300 5.15 13.78 -24.48
CA MET A 300 5.11 13.49 -25.91
C MET A 300 5.96 14.47 -26.74
N VAL A 301 6.04 15.73 -26.33
CA VAL A 301 6.87 16.74 -27.01
C VAL A 301 8.34 16.61 -26.64
N SER A 302 8.65 16.20 -25.40
CA SER A 302 10.02 16.16 -24.89
C SER A 302 10.77 14.86 -25.24
N LEU A 303 10.05 13.77 -25.51
CA LEU A 303 10.68 12.50 -25.86
C LEU A 303 11.09 12.45 -27.34
N PRO A 304 12.25 11.86 -27.66
CA PRO A 304 12.63 11.57 -29.05
C PRO A 304 11.56 10.71 -29.75
N SER A 305 11.28 11.04 -31.02
CA SER A 305 10.31 10.29 -31.83
C SER A 305 10.65 8.80 -31.94
N GLU A 306 11.93 8.48 -31.87
CA GLU A 306 12.49 7.13 -31.87
C GLU A 306 11.94 6.23 -30.76
N ILE A 307 11.74 6.80 -29.56
CA ILE A 307 11.15 6.08 -28.42
C ILE A 307 9.64 5.95 -28.61
N LEU A 308 9.00 6.95 -29.23
CA LEU A 308 7.56 6.95 -29.48
C LEU A 308 7.13 5.97 -30.58
N ASP A 309 8.04 5.60 -31.49
CA ASP A 309 7.77 4.60 -32.54
C ASP A 309 7.31 3.25 -31.96
N TYR A 310 7.81 2.86 -30.79
CA TYR A 310 7.41 1.63 -30.08
C TYR A 310 5.95 1.64 -29.58
N LEU A 311 5.28 2.80 -29.53
CA LEU A 311 3.88 2.89 -29.13
C LEU A 311 2.96 2.05 -30.04
N TRP A 312 3.30 1.93 -31.32
CA TRP A 312 2.56 1.10 -32.28
C TRP A 312 2.64 -0.39 -31.97
N VAL A 313 3.80 -0.86 -31.52
CA VAL A 313 4.00 -2.26 -31.08
C VAL A 313 3.05 -2.58 -29.91
N TYR A 314 3.00 -1.70 -28.91
CA TYR A 314 2.09 -1.89 -27.77
C TYR A 314 0.61 -1.80 -28.16
N LEU A 315 0.27 -0.93 -29.13
CA LEU A 315 -1.11 -0.80 -29.61
C LEU A 315 -1.60 -2.08 -30.30
N VAL A 316 -0.75 -2.74 -31.08
CA VAL A 316 -1.08 -4.04 -31.71
C VAL A 316 -1.27 -5.12 -30.64
N VAL A 317 -0.35 -5.22 -29.69
CA VAL A 317 -0.46 -6.18 -28.57
C VAL A 317 -1.73 -5.92 -27.74
N LEU A 318 -2.05 -4.66 -27.46
CA LEU A 318 -3.29 -4.27 -26.80
C LEU A 318 -4.53 -4.65 -27.62
N SER A 319 -4.47 -4.55 -28.95
CA SER A 319 -5.57 -4.95 -29.83
C SER A 319 -5.84 -6.46 -29.75
N LEU A 320 -4.79 -7.29 -29.70
CA LEU A 320 -4.91 -8.73 -29.47
C LEU A 320 -5.52 -9.01 -28.09
N GLN A 321 -5.10 -8.27 -27.07
CA GLN A 321 -5.68 -8.36 -25.74
C GLN A 321 -7.18 -8.00 -25.72
N TRP A 322 -7.61 -6.98 -26.48
CA TRP A 322 -9.03 -6.62 -26.57
C TRP A 322 -9.88 -7.75 -27.14
N VAL A 323 -9.38 -8.49 -28.12
CA VAL A 323 -10.09 -9.69 -28.63
C VAL A 323 -10.30 -10.72 -27.52
N LEU A 324 -9.29 -10.96 -26.67
CA LEU A 324 -9.42 -11.87 -25.54
C LEU A 324 -10.39 -11.35 -24.47
N ILE A 325 -10.41 -10.04 -24.22
CA ILE A 325 -11.33 -9.41 -23.28
C ILE A 325 -12.78 -9.48 -23.79
N LEU A 326 -13.00 -9.32 -25.10
CA LEU A 326 -14.31 -9.54 -25.71
C LEU A 326 -14.74 -11.01 -25.57
N GLY A 327 -13.82 -11.96 -25.76
CA GLY A 327 -14.05 -13.39 -25.48
C GLY A 327 -14.42 -13.65 -24.01
N PHE A 328 -13.78 -12.96 -23.07
CA PHE A 328 -14.13 -13.00 -21.65
C PHE A 328 -15.57 -12.54 -21.39
N PHE A 329 -15.98 -11.41 -21.98
CA PHE A 329 -17.35 -10.91 -21.80
C PHE A 329 -18.40 -11.78 -22.50
N ALA A 330 -18.06 -12.42 -23.62
CA ALA A 330 -18.98 -13.25 -24.39
C ALA A 330 -19.20 -14.64 -23.75
N THR A 331 -18.14 -15.27 -23.24
CA THR A 331 -18.19 -16.68 -22.78
C THR A 331 -18.30 -16.83 -21.27
N GLY A 332 -17.93 -15.79 -20.49
CA GLY A 332 -17.82 -15.87 -19.04
C GLY A 332 -16.68 -16.77 -18.53
N LEU A 333 -15.81 -17.28 -19.42
CA LEU A 333 -14.67 -18.15 -19.06
C LEU A 333 -13.48 -17.31 -18.56
N SER A 334 -13.58 -16.82 -17.34
CA SER A 334 -12.61 -15.89 -16.74
C SER A 334 -11.16 -16.39 -16.75
N ASN A 335 -10.94 -17.68 -16.50
CA ASN A 335 -9.59 -18.20 -16.24
C ASN A 335 -8.71 -18.31 -17.46
N ILE A 336 -9.30 -18.58 -18.62
CA ILE A 336 -8.54 -18.79 -19.84
C ILE A 336 -8.24 -17.42 -20.45
N PHE A 337 -9.28 -16.61 -20.65
CA PHE A 337 -9.13 -15.32 -21.32
C PHE A 337 -8.29 -14.32 -20.52
N LEU A 338 -8.50 -14.20 -19.20
CA LEU A 338 -7.74 -13.21 -18.41
C LEU A 338 -6.28 -13.63 -18.23
N SER A 339 -5.99 -14.92 -18.01
CA SER A 339 -4.59 -15.38 -17.89
C SER A 339 -3.85 -15.27 -19.21
N ILE A 340 -4.46 -15.68 -20.33
CA ILE A 340 -3.85 -15.51 -21.66
C ILE A 340 -3.67 -14.02 -21.98
N SER A 341 -4.59 -13.14 -21.53
CA SER A 341 -4.46 -11.69 -21.76
C SER A 341 -3.19 -11.09 -21.16
N ILE A 342 -2.64 -11.68 -20.09
CA ILE A 342 -1.34 -11.27 -19.53
C ILE A 342 -0.20 -11.87 -20.36
N MET A 343 -0.30 -13.13 -20.76
CA MET A 343 0.76 -13.83 -21.53
C MET A 343 0.98 -13.23 -22.92
N VAL A 344 -0.06 -12.65 -23.55
CA VAL A 344 0.07 -11.96 -24.84
C VAL A 344 1.12 -10.84 -24.81
N TRP A 345 1.36 -10.22 -23.66
CA TRP A 345 2.38 -9.18 -23.52
C TRP A 345 3.82 -9.68 -23.63
N LEU A 346 4.06 -10.99 -23.51
CA LEU A 346 5.38 -11.57 -23.78
C LEU A 346 5.79 -11.46 -25.26
N ILE A 347 4.82 -11.24 -26.16
CA ILE A 347 5.02 -11.07 -27.60
C ILE A 347 5.61 -9.69 -27.93
N VAL A 348 5.58 -8.72 -27.01
CA VAL A 348 6.10 -7.35 -27.24
C VAL A 348 7.53 -7.35 -27.77
N LEU A 349 8.44 -8.11 -27.15
CA LEU A 349 9.85 -8.14 -27.55
C LEU A 349 10.07 -8.77 -28.94
N PRO A 350 9.58 -10.00 -29.22
CA PRO A 350 9.76 -10.59 -30.55
C PRO A 350 9.01 -9.83 -31.65
N PHE A 351 7.83 -9.28 -31.35
CA PHE A 351 7.08 -8.47 -32.31
C PHE A 351 7.72 -7.10 -32.55
N GLY A 352 8.31 -6.48 -31.53
CA GLY A 352 9.09 -5.26 -31.68
C GLY A 352 10.28 -5.45 -32.64
N TYR A 353 10.99 -6.59 -32.52
CA TYR A 353 12.03 -6.97 -33.48
C TYR A 353 11.49 -7.15 -34.91
N TRP A 354 10.31 -7.74 -35.05
CA TRP A 354 9.68 -7.90 -36.37
C TRP A 354 9.28 -6.57 -37.02
N VAL A 355 8.74 -5.64 -36.24
CA VAL A 355 8.27 -4.33 -36.74
C VAL A 355 9.44 -3.38 -37.07
N HIS A 356 10.43 -3.29 -36.19
CA HIS A 356 11.53 -2.32 -36.34
C HIS A 356 12.84 -2.95 -36.88
N GLY A 357 12.83 -4.25 -37.18
CA GLY A 357 13.98 -4.99 -37.71
C GLY A 357 15.18 -5.00 -36.77
N ALA A 358 16.38 -4.97 -37.33
CA ALA A 358 17.64 -4.98 -36.57
C ALA A 358 17.77 -3.84 -35.54
N ARG A 359 16.99 -2.75 -35.69
CA ARG A 359 16.96 -1.62 -34.74
C ARG A 359 16.42 -2.02 -33.36
N ALA A 360 15.48 -2.95 -33.32
CA ALA A 360 14.85 -3.43 -32.09
C ALA A 360 15.56 -4.65 -31.48
N GLY A 361 16.66 -5.11 -32.09
CA GLY A 361 17.43 -6.26 -31.62
C GLY A 361 18.53 -5.87 -30.63
N GLY A 362 18.58 -6.58 -29.49
CA GLY A 362 19.66 -6.47 -28.50
C GLY A 362 19.22 -5.91 -27.14
N LEU A 363 19.98 -6.23 -26.10
CA LEU A 363 19.74 -5.77 -24.73
C LEU A 363 20.05 -4.27 -24.56
N ASP A 364 20.86 -3.70 -25.44
CA ASP A 364 21.27 -2.29 -25.40
C ASP A 364 20.11 -1.31 -25.60
N ARG A 365 19.01 -1.77 -26.20
CA ARG A 365 17.80 -0.97 -26.49
C ARG A 365 16.67 -1.19 -25.48
N LEU A 366 16.88 -2.01 -24.44
CA LEU A 366 15.93 -2.17 -23.33
C LEU A 366 15.48 -0.83 -22.70
N PRO A 367 16.36 0.19 -22.55
CA PRO A 367 15.96 1.53 -22.13
C PRO A 367 14.76 2.11 -22.89
N GLU A 368 14.75 1.99 -24.22
CA GLU A 368 13.70 2.53 -25.09
C GLU A 368 12.37 1.81 -24.86
N TYR A 369 12.39 0.48 -24.73
CA TYR A 369 11.20 -0.31 -24.39
C TYR A 369 10.63 0.05 -23.01
N VAL A 370 11.48 0.29 -22.01
CA VAL A 370 11.02 0.63 -20.65
C VAL A 370 10.34 2.00 -20.65
N VAL A 371 10.96 3.01 -21.24
CA VAL A 371 10.40 4.37 -21.29
C VAL A 371 9.13 4.40 -22.14
N SER A 372 9.15 3.80 -23.33
CA SER A 372 7.98 3.76 -24.22
C SER A 372 6.81 2.96 -23.63
N LEU A 373 7.05 1.85 -22.92
CA LEU A 373 6.02 1.13 -22.18
C LEU A 373 5.40 2.00 -21.10
N ALA A 374 6.20 2.73 -20.33
CA ALA A 374 5.69 3.64 -19.30
C ALA A 374 4.81 4.75 -19.88
N VAL A 375 5.25 5.35 -21.00
CA VAL A 375 4.46 6.35 -21.75
C VAL A 375 3.16 5.74 -22.26
N PHE A 376 3.22 4.54 -22.85
CA PHE A 376 2.05 3.83 -23.33
C PHE A 376 1.03 3.57 -22.22
N LEU A 377 1.47 3.06 -21.07
CA LEU A 377 0.61 2.82 -19.91
C LEU A 377 0.02 4.13 -19.37
N TYR A 378 0.78 5.23 -19.42
CA TYR A 378 0.29 6.55 -19.03
C TYR A 378 -0.83 7.03 -19.96
N VAL A 379 -0.63 6.93 -21.28
CA VAL A 379 -1.62 7.26 -22.33
C VAL A 379 -2.87 6.40 -22.21
N LEU A 380 -2.71 5.08 -22.02
CA LEU A 380 -3.82 4.15 -21.83
C LEU A 380 -4.63 4.51 -20.58
N GLY A 381 -3.94 4.86 -19.48
CA GLY A 381 -4.57 5.35 -18.27
C GLY A 381 -5.28 6.71 -18.46
N LEU A 382 -4.81 7.57 -19.37
CA LEU A 382 -5.46 8.84 -19.71
C LEU A 382 -6.72 8.59 -20.56
N ALA A 383 -6.65 7.68 -21.53
CA ALA A 383 -7.82 7.25 -22.31
C ALA A 383 -8.92 6.66 -21.41
N LYS A 384 -8.56 5.83 -20.42
CA LYS A 384 -9.50 5.35 -19.38
C LYS A 384 -10.20 6.51 -18.68
N GLN A 385 -9.44 7.54 -18.30
CA GLN A 385 -9.99 8.70 -17.60
C GLN A 385 -10.96 9.49 -18.46
N PHE A 386 -10.63 9.77 -19.71
CA PHE A 386 -11.55 10.45 -20.63
C PHE A 386 -12.87 9.70 -20.75
N MET A 387 -12.81 8.37 -20.95
CA MET A 387 -14.01 7.54 -21.00
C MET A 387 -14.84 7.66 -19.71
N LEU A 388 -14.21 7.49 -18.55
CA LEU A 388 -14.93 7.45 -17.27
C LEU A 388 -15.42 8.82 -16.80
N VAL A 389 -14.69 9.91 -17.09
CA VAL A 389 -15.16 11.29 -16.88
C VAL A 389 -16.38 11.55 -17.77
N GLY A 390 -16.35 11.12 -19.03
CA GLY A 390 -17.50 11.19 -19.93
C GLY A 390 -18.71 10.44 -19.37
N CYS A 391 -18.53 9.18 -18.95
CA CYS A 391 -19.58 8.38 -18.31
C CYS A 391 -20.11 9.06 -17.03
N ARG A 392 -19.23 9.66 -16.21
CA ARG A 392 -19.60 10.35 -14.98
C ARG A 392 -20.36 11.66 -15.24
N ALA A 393 -20.00 12.39 -16.30
CA ALA A 393 -20.71 13.58 -16.74
C ALA A 393 -22.13 13.21 -17.21
N VAL A 394 -22.26 12.20 -18.07
CA VAL A 394 -23.56 11.68 -18.52
C VAL A 394 -24.42 11.19 -17.34
N HIS A 395 -23.82 10.47 -16.39
CA HIS A 395 -24.51 10.05 -15.17
C HIS A 395 -25.03 11.26 -14.36
N THR A 396 -24.21 12.29 -14.18
CA THR A 396 -24.58 13.49 -13.44
C THR A 396 -25.69 14.29 -14.14
N LEU A 397 -25.65 14.38 -15.47
CA LEU A 397 -26.71 15.00 -16.27
C LEU A 397 -28.03 14.24 -16.15
N ARG A 398 -27.99 12.90 -16.24
CA ARG A 398 -29.19 12.06 -16.05
C ARG A 398 -29.77 12.20 -14.65
N LEU A 399 -28.96 12.24 -13.61
CA LEU A 399 -29.45 12.46 -12.25
C LEU A 399 -30.15 13.81 -12.06
N ARG A 400 -29.75 14.84 -12.81
CA ARG A 400 -30.43 16.14 -12.81
C ARG A 400 -31.77 16.13 -13.53
N TRP A 401 -31.91 15.30 -14.58
CA TRP A 401 -33.14 15.22 -15.38
C TRP A 401 -34.13 14.15 -14.90
N CYS A 402 -33.68 13.13 -14.17
CA CYS A 402 -34.54 12.06 -13.66
C CYS A 402 -35.17 12.42 -12.32
N CYS A 403 -36.50 12.57 -12.29
CA CYS A 403 -37.26 12.78 -11.05
C CYS A 403 -37.56 11.47 -10.30
N GLN A 404 -37.59 10.33 -10.98
CA GLN A 404 -37.93 9.04 -10.36
C GLN A 404 -36.71 8.29 -9.81
N LYS A 405 -36.87 7.68 -8.62
CA LYS A 405 -35.82 6.86 -7.97
C LYS A 405 -35.41 5.63 -8.81
N ALA A 406 -36.32 5.06 -9.60
CA ALA A 406 -36.03 3.92 -10.46
C ALA A 406 -35.00 4.27 -11.54
N ASP A 407 -35.18 5.40 -12.21
CA ASP A 407 -34.26 5.89 -13.24
C ASP A 407 -32.88 6.23 -12.68
N GLN A 408 -32.82 6.77 -11.46
CA GLN A 408 -31.56 7.06 -10.77
C GLN A 408 -30.78 5.78 -10.44
N LYS A 409 -31.48 4.71 -10.02
CA LYS A 409 -30.86 3.40 -9.75
C LYS A 409 -30.32 2.78 -11.04
N GLU A 410 -31.07 2.86 -12.13
CA GLU A 410 -30.63 2.36 -13.44
C GLU A 410 -29.42 3.17 -13.98
N ALA A 411 -29.43 4.49 -13.83
CA ALA A 411 -28.28 5.32 -14.19
C ALA A 411 -27.01 4.92 -13.40
N THR A 412 -27.15 4.66 -12.11
CA THR A 412 -26.05 4.19 -11.26
C THR A 412 -25.51 2.83 -11.71
N LYS A 413 -26.41 1.88 -12.03
CA LYS A 413 -26.05 0.55 -12.54
C LYS A 413 -25.26 0.65 -13.85
N ARG A 414 -25.68 1.53 -14.77
CA ARG A 414 -24.96 1.79 -16.02
C ARG A 414 -23.55 2.32 -15.79
N LEU A 415 -23.39 3.28 -14.86
CA LEU A 415 -22.08 3.81 -14.49
C LEU A 415 -21.18 2.69 -13.92
N GLN A 416 -21.69 1.86 -13.01
CA GLN A 416 -20.95 0.73 -12.45
C GLN A 416 -20.51 -0.26 -13.54
N LYS A 417 -21.39 -0.54 -14.52
CA LYS A 417 -21.06 -1.38 -15.68
C LYS A 417 -19.94 -0.78 -16.53
N SER A 418 -20.00 0.52 -16.82
CA SER A 418 -18.94 1.24 -17.55
C SER A 418 -17.60 1.21 -16.81
N ILE A 419 -17.62 1.37 -15.48
CA ILE A 419 -16.41 1.26 -14.65
C ILE A 419 -15.84 -0.16 -14.70
N ARG A 420 -16.68 -1.21 -14.60
CA ARG A 420 -16.24 -2.61 -14.74
C ARG A 420 -15.63 -2.87 -16.10
N MET A 421 -16.23 -2.37 -17.19
CA MET A 421 -15.64 -2.48 -18.52
C MET A 421 -14.28 -1.78 -18.56
N GLY A 422 -14.20 -0.55 -18.07
CA GLY A 422 -12.94 0.20 -18.03
C GLY A 422 -11.84 -0.47 -17.20
N TYR A 423 -12.22 -1.17 -16.13
CA TYR A 423 -11.29 -1.90 -15.26
C TYR A 423 -10.58 -3.06 -15.98
N VAL A 424 -11.27 -3.78 -16.87
CA VAL A 424 -10.67 -4.89 -17.63
C VAL A 424 -10.09 -4.42 -18.96
N PHE A 425 -10.82 -3.55 -19.67
CA PHE A 425 -10.47 -3.08 -21.02
C PHE A 425 -9.17 -2.27 -21.07
N PHE A 426 -8.94 -1.41 -20.08
CA PHE A 426 -7.72 -0.58 -19.99
C PHE A 426 -6.60 -1.23 -19.15
N PHE A 427 -6.55 -2.57 -19.13
CA PHE A 427 -5.46 -3.34 -18.52
C PHE A 427 -5.26 -3.13 -17.01
N VAL A 428 -6.23 -2.54 -16.30
CA VAL A 428 -6.08 -2.21 -14.87
C VAL A 428 -6.05 -3.47 -14.02
N HIS A 429 -6.95 -4.43 -14.29
CA HIS A 429 -6.98 -5.69 -13.57
C HIS A 429 -5.68 -6.49 -13.73
N GLN A 430 -5.16 -6.58 -14.96
CA GLN A 430 -3.93 -7.31 -15.28
C GLN A 430 -2.72 -6.68 -14.60
N LEU A 431 -2.63 -5.35 -14.57
CA LEU A 431 -1.61 -4.66 -13.78
C LEU A 431 -1.73 -4.95 -12.28
N ASN A 432 -2.95 -5.07 -11.75
CA ASN A 432 -3.14 -5.46 -10.34
C ASN A 432 -2.70 -6.90 -10.08
N VAL A 433 -2.94 -7.84 -11.01
CA VAL A 433 -2.44 -9.22 -10.94
C VAL A 433 -0.92 -9.23 -10.93
N LEU A 434 -0.28 -8.49 -11.84
CA LEU A 434 1.18 -8.36 -11.89
C LEU A 434 1.75 -7.82 -10.57
N ARG A 435 1.15 -6.73 -10.04
CA ARG A 435 1.53 -6.18 -8.73
C ARG A 435 1.31 -7.18 -7.60
N GLY A 436 0.22 -7.95 -7.64
CA GLY A 436 -0.06 -9.03 -6.68
C GLY A 436 1.05 -10.07 -6.64
N TYR A 437 1.51 -10.52 -7.81
CA TYR A 437 2.63 -11.46 -7.92
C TYR A 437 3.97 -10.85 -7.50
N LEU A 438 4.23 -9.58 -7.82
CA LEU A 438 5.43 -8.89 -7.35
C LEU A 438 5.45 -8.75 -5.82
N VAL A 439 4.30 -8.47 -5.19
CA VAL A 439 4.18 -8.46 -3.73
C VAL A 439 4.36 -9.86 -3.15
N LEU A 440 3.81 -10.90 -3.79
CA LEU A 440 4.03 -12.29 -3.38
C LEU A 440 5.52 -12.61 -3.33
N ILE A 441 6.27 -12.28 -4.40
CA ILE A 441 7.71 -12.50 -4.48
C ILE A 441 8.43 -11.70 -3.39
N ALA A 442 8.11 -10.43 -3.21
CA ALA A 442 8.73 -9.59 -2.18
C ALA A 442 8.47 -10.13 -0.76
N ASN A 443 7.26 -10.60 -0.49
CA ASN A 443 6.91 -11.22 0.80
C ASN A 443 7.71 -12.50 1.02
N VAL A 444 7.82 -13.37 0.00
CA VAL A 444 8.64 -14.60 0.08
C VAL A 444 10.10 -14.25 0.38
N LEU A 445 10.70 -13.33 -0.38
CA LEU A 445 12.08 -12.91 -0.16
C LEU A 445 12.29 -12.32 1.24
N THR A 446 11.37 -11.46 1.68
CA THR A 446 11.44 -10.86 3.03
C THR A 446 11.34 -11.94 4.09
N SER A 447 10.35 -12.83 4.01
CA SER A 447 10.18 -13.92 4.98
C SER A 447 11.37 -14.86 5.01
N LEU A 448 11.98 -15.21 3.87
CA LEU A 448 13.19 -16.01 3.84
C LEU A 448 14.37 -15.33 4.54
N VAL A 449 14.54 -14.01 4.33
CA VAL A 449 15.55 -13.22 5.05
C VAL A 449 15.29 -13.22 6.55
N LEU A 450 14.04 -13.02 6.98
CA LEU A 450 13.70 -13.03 8.42
C LEU A 450 13.94 -14.41 9.05
N ILE A 451 13.60 -15.50 8.36
CA ILE A 451 13.90 -16.88 8.81
C ILE A 451 15.40 -17.08 8.98
N LEU A 452 16.19 -16.63 8.00
CA LEU A 452 17.64 -16.72 8.05
C LEU A 452 18.23 -15.91 9.22
N LEU A 453 17.71 -14.71 9.47
CA LEU A 453 18.12 -13.89 10.60
C LEU A 453 17.69 -14.47 11.96
N ASP A 454 16.56 -15.17 12.02
CA ASP A 454 16.10 -15.91 13.21
C ASP A 454 17.04 -17.07 13.54
N VAL A 455 17.52 -17.82 12.52
CA VAL A 455 18.53 -18.88 12.72
C VAL A 455 19.82 -18.32 13.34
N CYS A 456 20.19 -17.08 13.00
CA CYS A 456 21.35 -16.40 13.56
C CYS A 456 21.09 -15.70 14.91
N ASN A 457 19.89 -15.79 15.50
CA ASN A 457 19.46 -15.03 16.70
C ASN A 457 19.55 -13.48 16.55
N ILE A 458 19.68 -12.96 15.33
CA ILE A 458 19.81 -11.52 15.05
C ILE A 458 18.43 -10.85 14.96
N HIS A 459 17.43 -11.57 14.44
CA HIS A 459 16.08 -11.04 14.23
C HIS A 459 15.40 -10.58 15.54
N THR A 460 15.60 -11.33 16.63
CA THR A 460 15.09 -11.01 17.99
C THR A 460 15.79 -9.79 18.63
N TRP A 461 16.92 -9.34 18.09
CA TRP A 461 17.72 -8.27 18.69
C TRP A 461 17.27 -6.86 18.28
N TRP A 462 16.72 -6.70 17.07
CA TRP A 462 16.35 -5.40 16.51
C TRP A 462 14.83 -5.24 16.33
N LEU A 463 14.09 -6.30 15.96
CA LEU A 463 12.76 -6.15 15.35
C LEU A 463 11.58 -6.41 16.30
N LEU A 464 11.78 -7.28 17.29
CA LEU A 464 10.77 -7.70 18.25
C LEU A 464 11.41 -7.70 19.64
N ASN A 465 10.73 -7.07 20.61
CA ASN A 465 11.17 -7.08 22.00
C ASN A 465 11.39 -8.56 22.42
N SER A 466 12.61 -8.89 22.87
CA SER A 466 13.03 -10.24 23.27
C SER A 466 12.13 -10.90 24.32
N GLU A 467 11.24 -10.12 24.94
CA GLU A 467 10.21 -10.58 25.87
C GLU A 467 9.05 -11.28 25.17
N ALA A 468 8.63 -10.83 23.98
CA ALA A 468 7.51 -11.43 23.25
C ALA A 468 7.83 -12.84 22.75
N SER A 469 9.06 -13.06 22.27
CA SER A 469 9.56 -14.40 21.90
C SER A 469 9.72 -15.30 23.13
N ARG A 470 10.17 -14.76 24.27
CA ARG A 470 10.28 -15.50 25.55
C ARG A 470 8.92 -15.94 26.12
N ILE A 471 7.90 -15.09 26.04
CA ILE A 471 6.53 -15.41 26.50
C ILE A 471 5.94 -16.56 25.67
N GLN A 472 6.18 -16.58 24.36
CA GLN A 472 5.68 -17.66 23.52
C GLN A 472 6.47 -18.96 23.65
N ASN A 473 7.79 -18.92 23.84
CA ASN A 473 8.55 -20.13 24.17
C ASN A 473 8.05 -20.75 25.48
N LYS A 474 7.69 -19.93 26.47
CA LYS A 474 7.02 -20.41 27.69
C LYS A 474 5.64 -21.01 27.41
N ASN A 475 4.82 -20.39 26.57
CA ASN A 475 3.50 -20.92 26.22
C ASN A 475 3.57 -22.22 25.40
N LEU A 476 4.51 -22.31 24.46
CA LEU A 476 4.76 -23.52 23.67
C LEU A 476 5.35 -24.65 24.51
N GLN A 477 6.24 -24.33 25.45
CA GLN A 477 6.70 -25.28 26.46
C GLN A 477 5.51 -25.76 27.30
N MET A 478 4.67 -24.86 27.80
CA MET A 478 3.48 -25.22 28.59
C MET A 478 2.45 -26.04 27.80
N GLU A 479 2.20 -25.73 26.52
CA GLU A 479 1.34 -26.54 25.64
C GLU A 479 1.96 -27.92 25.38
N ALA A 480 3.27 -28.00 25.13
CA ALA A 480 3.97 -29.27 24.97
C ALA A 480 3.96 -30.10 26.27
N TYR A 481 4.10 -29.46 27.44
CA TYR A 481 3.95 -30.10 28.75
C TYR A 481 2.53 -30.61 28.97
N ALA A 482 1.49 -29.84 28.65
CA ALA A 482 0.10 -30.27 28.75
C ALA A 482 -0.24 -31.42 27.78
N ASP A 483 0.34 -31.42 26.58
CA ASP A 483 0.18 -32.49 25.59
C ASP A 483 0.92 -33.77 26.02
N LEU A 484 2.07 -33.64 26.69
CA LEU A 484 2.77 -34.74 27.36
C LEU A 484 1.96 -35.30 28.54
N GLU A 485 1.40 -34.42 29.38
CA GLU A 485 0.61 -34.79 30.56
C GLU A 485 -0.66 -35.56 30.15
N SER A 486 -1.35 -35.10 29.11
CA SER A 486 -2.53 -35.78 28.56
C SER A 486 -2.20 -37.16 27.96
N ARG A 487 -1.02 -37.32 27.36
CA ARG A 487 -0.55 -38.62 26.85
C ARG A 487 -0.13 -39.58 27.97
N THR A 488 0.46 -39.08 29.05
CA THR A 488 0.81 -39.91 30.23
C THR A 488 -0.42 -40.33 31.04
N HIS A 489 -1.48 -39.51 31.05
CA HIS A 489 -2.75 -39.86 31.69
C HIS A 489 -3.63 -40.81 30.86
N ALA A 490 -3.36 -40.98 29.56
CA ALA A 490 -4.05 -41.96 28.72
C ALA A 490 -3.62 -43.43 29.00
N SER A 491 -2.56 -43.64 29.80
CA SER A 491 -2.03 -44.99 30.12
C SER A 491 -2.36 -45.52 31.52
N SER A 492 -3.20 -44.84 32.32
CA SER A 492 -3.64 -45.37 33.63
C SER A 492 -5.17 -45.41 33.76
N PRO A 493 -5.78 -46.53 34.20
CA PRO A 493 -7.21 -46.59 34.42
C PRO A 493 -7.58 -46.03 35.80
N ARG A 494 -8.52 -45.08 35.80
CA ARG A 494 -9.30 -44.51 36.92
C ARG A 494 -8.77 -43.20 37.56
N SER A 495 -9.41 -42.08 37.22
CA SER A 495 -10.35 -41.37 38.11
C SER A 495 -11.05 -40.24 37.34
N SER A 496 -12.32 -40.01 37.65
CA SER A 496 -13.24 -39.14 36.91
C SER A 496 -13.02 -37.67 37.25
N TRP A 497 -12.38 -36.94 36.34
CA TRP A 497 -12.51 -35.48 36.22
C TRP A 497 -12.78 -35.14 34.76
N SER A 498 -13.83 -34.35 34.51
CA SER A 498 -14.19 -33.97 33.14
C SER A 498 -13.28 -32.83 32.67
N PRO A 499 -12.95 -32.73 31.36
CA PRO A 499 -12.15 -31.63 30.82
C PRO A 499 -12.70 -30.20 31.08
N ARG A 500 -13.96 -30.08 31.54
CA ARG A 500 -14.57 -28.80 31.92
C ARG A 500 -14.13 -28.31 33.30
N ASP A 501 -13.67 -29.19 34.18
CA ASP A 501 -13.35 -28.85 35.57
C ASP A 501 -11.95 -28.27 35.73
N VAL A 502 -11.03 -28.60 34.82
CA VAL A 502 -9.68 -27.99 34.75
C VAL A 502 -9.78 -26.58 34.17
N VAL A 503 -10.61 -26.36 33.15
CA VAL A 503 -10.78 -25.02 32.53
C VAL A 503 -11.49 -24.04 33.47
N SER A 504 -12.36 -24.52 34.37
CA SER A 504 -13.07 -23.67 35.33
C SER A 504 -12.20 -23.23 36.52
N THR A 505 -11.31 -24.11 37.02
CA THR A 505 -10.30 -23.76 38.03
C THR A 505 -9.26 -22.78 37.47
N TRP A 506 -8.83 -22.96 36.22
CA TRP A 506 -7.92 -22.03 35.54
C TRP A 506 -8.49 -20.62 35.31
N ARG A 507 -9.83 -20.49 35.17
CA ARG A 507 -10.49 -19.18 35.04
C ARG A 507 -10.53 -18.42 36.37
N SER A 508 -10.61 -19.13 37.50
CA SER A 508 -10.61 -18.52 38.84
C SER A 508 -9.21 -18.08 39.27
N GLU A 509 -8.16 -18.83 38.93
CA GLU A 509 -6.76 -18.45 39.20
C GLU A 509 -6.29 -17.24 38.39
N ARG A 510 -6.72 -17.09 37.13
CA ARG A 510 -6.46 -15.85 36.35
C ARG A 510 -7.15 -14.62 36.92
N MET A 511 -8.35 -14.75 37.49
CA MET A 511 -9.03 -13.63 38.14
C MET A 511 -8.35 -13.24 39.47
N ASN A 512 -7.81 -14.21 40.21
CA ASN A 512 -7.11 -13.95 41.47
C ASN A 512 -5.70 -13.36 41.26
N THR A 513 -4.98 -13.77 40.22
CA THR A 513 -3.68 -13.17 39.84
C THR A 513 -3.81 -11.79 39.22
N ALA A 514 -4.88 -11.53 38.45
CA ALA A 514 -5.18 -10.17 37.97
C ALA A 514 -5.61 -9.22 39.11
N ARG A 515 -6.28 -9.73 40.16
CA ARG A 515 -6.60 -8.95 41.37
C ARG A 515 -5.38 -8.67 42.26
N SER A 516 -4.39 -9.57 42.30
CA SER A 516 -3.16 -9.35 43.08
C SER A 516 -2.21 -8.36 42.40
N SER A 517 -2.10 -8.35 41.06
CA SER A 517 -1.30 -7.35 40.33
C SER A 517 -1.93 -5.95 40.31
N ALA A 518 -3.27 -5.85 40.35
CA ALA A 518 -3.95 -4.58 40.53
C ALA A 518 -3.74 -3.98 41.94
N ARG A 519 -3.61 -4.82 42.98
CA ARG A 519 -3.32 -4.37 44.36
C ARG A 519 -1.86 -4.00 44.59
N SER A 520 -0.91 -4.60 43.88
CA SER A 520 0.51 -4.22 43.99
C SER A 520 0.85 -2.91 43.28
N SER A 521 0.12 -2.55 42.21
CA SER A 521 0.30 -1.25 41.52
C SER A 521 -0.34 -0.06 42.24
N SER A 522 -1.31 -0.28 43.13
CA SER A 522 -1.85 0.78 43.99
C SER A 522 -1.02 1.04 45.26
N ALA A 523 -0.09 0.14 45.61
CA ALA A 523 0.75 0.28 46.81
C ALA A 523 2.10 0.97 46.54
N SER A 524 2.47 1.26 45.28
CA SER A 524 3.66 2.03 44.92
C SER A 524 3.38 3.49 44.52
N ARG A 525 2.14 3.96 44.76
CA ARG A 525 1.78 5.39 44.78
C ARG A 525 1.19 5.73 46.14
N ALA A 526 2.06 5.82 47.14
CA ALA A 526 1.85 6.55 48.38
C ALA A 526 3.12 7.35 48.66
#